data_AF-A0A538FIU6-F1
#
_entry.id   AF-A0A538FIU6-F1
#
_cell.length_a   1.000
_cell.length_b   1.000
_cell.length_c   1.000
_cell.angle_alpha   90.00
_cell.angle_beta   90.00
_cell.angle_gamma   90.00
#
_symmetry.space_group_name_H-M   'P 1'
#
loop_
_entity.id
_entity.type
_entity.pdbx_description
1 polymer ?
#
loop_
_entity_poly.entity_id
_entity_poly.type
_entity_poly.pdbx_seq_one_letter_code
_entity_poly.pdbx_strand_id
1 'polypeptide(L)'
;MRRLGVAALCALLLVPAAGAAPKTKLTKEKATAIFLANPKIAAWLRHYPPKTRTTDASYNAQFGTWTIKVWTSVDKVGEVATGRVQDATGSVTEAWTGPQVAWKMARGYKGAFGGKEINSLPVWLGLCAAFLIGLADFRRPLSVRNLDLLALLSFSVSLWYFNKGHVFTSVPLVYPALIYLLGRMVWSVRRGTGLSESRPVWPIWLLAAATVFLAGFRIGLNVENSNVIDVGYSGVVGAQRITQGEAPYGNFPVEDSLKACGPADEDGEIRDRIQTNGRCESANPQGDTYGPVAYEAYLPGYWFFGWSGKWDDLPAAHFASVVFDVLCMLGLALVGLRFGGFRLAVTLAFAWVAWPFTQYVSSSNTNDALPPLFLIWGFWLVTSAFARGVFSALAGWTKFAPLLVAPLWASYPDSLARPREKAVFVGAFLAATAAAFSILLLEPSPLHAAHVFYDRTIKFQIPRDSPFSIWDWKQYGAGYPDLHLVQRVLQVLLVIGAVAVYFVPRRKTARQLAALTAALLIGFELVLTHWFYLYLPWFFPFVALVVLTAEHAPVAEEVPVPREHDPRALVAAG
;
A
#
# COMPACT_ATOMS: atom_id res chain seq x y z
N MET A 1 -23.10 -52.94 -68.45
CA MET A 1 -22.30 -52.26 -69.49
C MET A 1 -22.61 -50.77 -69.46
N ARG A 2 -21.57 -49.91 -69.33
CA ARG A 2 -21.47 -48.50 -69.75
C ARG A 2 -22.56 -47.51 -69.23
N ARG A 3 -22.24 -46.65 -68.25
CA ARG A 3 -21.64 -45.29 -68.36
C ARG A 3 -22.57 -44.25 -69.03
N LEU A 4 -22.95 -43.17 -68.33
CA LEU A 4 -22.53 -41.75 -68.54
C LEU A 4 -23.52 -40.68 -68.02
N GLY A 5 -22.97 -39.65 -67.37
CA GLY A 5 -23.53 -38.29 -67.17
C GLY A 5 -24.63 -38.17 -66.11
N VAL A 6 -24.58 -37.33 -65.07
CA VAL A 6 -24.12 -35.94 -65.01
C VAL A 6 -23.63 -35.64 -63.59
N ALA A 7 -22.37 -35.20 -63.48
CA ALA A 7 -21.82 -34.54 -62.31
C ALA A 7 -21.14 -33.27 -62.82
N ALA A 8 -21.60 -32.10 -62.37
CA ALA A 8 -20.86 -30.83 -62.25
C ALA A 8 -21.84 -29.66 -62.32
N LEU A 9 -22.14 -29.04 -61.17
CA LEU A 9 -22.04 -27.58 -60.94
C LEU A 9 -22.56 -27.29 -59.52
N CYS A 10 -21.73 -26.59 -58.74
CA CYS A 10 -21.99 -25.91 -57.45
C CYS A 10 -21.00 -26.28 -56.33
N ALA A 11 -19.71 -26.30 -56.67
CA ALA A 11 -18.63 -26.16 -55.70
C ALA A 11 -17.63 -25.12 -56.24
N LEU A 12 -18.01 -23.84 -56.18
CA LEU A 12 -17.08 -22.73 -56.36
C LEU A 12 -17.00 -21.93 -55.05
N LEU A 13 -15.84 -22.05 -54.41
CA LEU A 13 -15.06 -20.98 -53.80
C LEU A 13 -15.70 -20.20 -52.62
N LEU A 14 -15.51 -20.75 -51.42
CA LEU A 14 -15.15 -19.94 -50.25
C LEU A 14 -13.73 -20.33 -49.82
N VAL A 15 -12.76 -19.96 -50.65
CA VAL A 15 -11.37 -19.81 -50.20
C VAL A 15 -11.36 -18.52 -49.38
N PRO A 16 -10.92 -18.51 -48.11
CA PRO A 16 -10.70 -17.26 -47.42
C PRO A 16 -9.64 -16.51 -48.23
N ALA A 17 -10.01 -15.37 -48.79
CA ALA A 17 -9.06 -14.48 -49.44
C ALA A 17 -7.91 -14.25 -48.44
N ALA A 18 -6.70 -14.64 -48.83
CA ALA A 18 -5.50 -14.20 -48.15
C ALA A 18 -5.56 -12.66 -48.13
N GLY A 19 -5.92 -12.09 -46.98
CA GLY A 19 -6.10 -10.66 -46.83
C GLY A 19 -4.83 -9.97 -47.29
N ALA A 20 -4.96 -9.06 -48.26
CA ALA A 20 -3.87 -8.18 -48.64
C ALA A 20 -3.31 -7.52 -47.37
N ALA A 21 -1.98 -7.56 -47.21
CA ALA A 21 -1.33 -6.91 -46.09
C ALA A 21 -1.82 -5.45 -46.00
N PRO A 22 -2.17 -4.96 -44.80
CA PRO A 22 -2.71 -3.62 -44.64
C PRO A 22 -1.76 -2.61 -45.27
N LYS A 23 -2.30 -1.69 -46.08
CA LYS A 23 -1.51 -0.72 -46.83
C LYS A 23 -0.97 0.35 -45.87
N THR A 24 0.18 0.09 -45.27
CA THR A 24 0.86 1.04 -44.37
C THR A 24 1.52 2.18 -45.16
N LYS A 25 1.55 3.38 -44.58
CA LYS A 25 2.24 4.55 -45.15
C LYS A 25 3.72 4.60 -44.75
N LEU A 26 4.06 4.13 -43.54
CA LEU A 26 5.44 3.94 -43.11
C LEU A 26 5.87 2.50 -43.37
N THR A 27 7.17 2.32 -43.60
CA THR A 27 7.80 1.00 -43.52
C THR A 27 8.18 0.70 -42.06
N LYS A 28 8.39 -0.58 -41.75
CA LYS A 28 8.86 -1.03 -40.43
C LYS A 28 10.14 -0.30 -40.01
N GLU A 29 11.08 -0.14 -40.94
CA GLU A 29 12.38 0.50 -40.72
C GLU A 29 12.21 2.00 -40.46
N LYS A 30 11.33 2.67 -41.22
CA LYS A 30 11.08 4.10 -41.06
C LYS A 30 10.38 4.40 -39.73
N ALA A 31 9.37 3.62 -39.35
CA ALA A 31 8.71 3.75 -38.04
C ALA A 31 9.70 3.51 -36.89
N THR A 32 10.57 2.50 -37.01
CA THR A 32 11.63 2.21 -36.04
C THR A 32 12.63 3.36 -35.94
N ALA A 33 13.10 3.92 -37.06
CA ALA A 33 14.03 5.04 -37.07
C ALA A 33 13.43 6.30 -36.40
N ILE A 34 12.16 6.60 -36.69
CA ILE A 34 11.41 7.69 -36.05
C ILE A 34 11.36 7.50 -34.53
N PHE A 35 11.03 6.28 -34.07
CA PHE A 35 10.96 5.97 -32.65
C PHE A 35 12.33 6.11 -31.96
N LEU A 36 13.38 5.56 -32.56
CA LEU A 36 14.75 5.64 -32.02
C LEU A 36 15.30 7.07 -31.99
N ALA A 37 14.84 7.95 -32.88
CA ALA A 37 15.19 9.36 -32.92
C ALA A 37 14.44 10.22 -31.88
N ASN A 38 13.41 9.68 -31.22
CA ASN A 38 12.71 10.41 -30.16
C ASN A 38 13.69 10.81 -29.04
N PRO A 39 13.74 12.09 -28.61
CA PRO A 39 14.74 12.55 -27.65
C PRO A 39 14.77 11.76 -26.33
N LYS A 40 13.61 11.34 -25.82
CA LYS A 40 13.50 10.54 -24.59
C LYS A 40 14.09 9.14 -24.80
N ILE A 41 13.74 8.49 -25.91
CA ILE A 41 14.23 7.15 -26.26
C ILE A 41 15.73 7.21 -26.53
N ALA A 42 16.19 8.11 -27.40
CA ALA A 42 17.59 8.29 -27.73
C ALA A 42 18.45 8.55 -26.49
N ALA A 43 17.97 9.40 -25.56
CA ALA A 43 18.67 9.68 -24.32
C ALA A 43 18.83 8.44 -23.43
N TRP A 44 17.77 7.65 -23.28
CA TRP A 44 17.79 6.41 -22.50
C TRP A 44 18.67 5.34 -23.15
N LEU A 45 18.62 5.22 -24.47
CA LEU A 45 19.42 4.22 -25.19
C LEU A 45 20.93 4.49 -25.17
N ARG A 46 21.39 5.67 -24.70
CA ARG A 46 22.82 5.93 -24.47
C ARG A 46 23.43 5.00 -23.41
N HIS A 47 22.63 4.47 -22.49
CA HIS A 47 23.09 3.52 -21.47
C HIS A 47 23.48 2.15 -22.05
N TYR A 48 23.03 1.82 -23.26
CA TYR A 48 23.22 0.50 -23.86
C TYR A 48 23.99 0.65 -25.18
N PRO A 49 25.13 -0.03 -25.40
CA PRO A 49 25.86 0.09 -26.66
C PRO A 49 25.01 -0.31 -27.89
N PRO A 50 25.12 0.36 -29.06
CA PRO A 50 24.31 0.02 -30.23
C PRO A 50 24.37 -1.45 -30.65
N LYS A 51 25.55 -2.08 -30.51
CA LYS A 51 25.79 -3.48 -30.89
C LYS A 51 25.05 -4.50 -30.04
N THR A 52 24.56 -4.11 -28.86
CA THR A 52 23.84 -5.01 -27.95
C THR A 52 22.33 -4.88 -28.09
N ARG A 53 21.85 -3.99 -28.96
CA ARG A 53 20.43 -3.66 -29.10
C ARG A 53 19.80 -4.43 -30.25
N THR A 54 18.58 -4.90 -30.04
CA THR A 54 17.70 -5.42 -31.10
C THR A 54 16.37 -4.68 -31.07
N THR A 55 15.70 -4.62 -32.22
CA THR A 55 14.41 -3.93 -32.37
C THR A 55 13.41 -4.84 -33.03
N ASP A 56 12.16 -4.68 -32.64
CA ASP A 56 11.01 -5.30 -33.29
C ASP A 56 9.93 -4.25 -33.43
N ALA A 57 9.13 -4.40 -34.47
CA ALA A 57 8.03 -3.52 -34.74
C ALA A 57 6.87 -4.30 -35.37
N SER A 58 5.69 -4.09 -34.82
CA SER A 58 4.43 -4.69 -35.24
C SER A 58 3.42 -3.59 -35.57
N TYR A 59 2.57 -3.82 -36.56
CA TYR A 59 1.58 -2.85 -37.01
C TYR A 59 0.18 -3.26 -36.56
N ASN A 60 -0.55 -2.33 -35.95
CA ASN A 60 -1.95 -2.49 -35.62
C ASN A 60 -2.82 -1.72 -36.63
N ALA A 61 -3.52 -2.48 -37.48
CA ALA A 61 -4.37 -1.92 -38.54
C ALA A 61 -5.63 -1.21 -38.02
N GLN A 62 -6.14 -1.60 -36.85
CA GLN A 62 -7.32 -0.98 -36.25
C GLN A 62 -7.03 0.47 -35.82
N PHE A 63 -5.84 0.72 -35.27
CA PHE A 63 -5.46 2.04 -34.77
C PHE A 63 -4.52 2.82 -35.70
N GLY A 64 -4.02 2.18 -36.76
CA GLY A 64 -3.04 2.79 -37.67
C GLY A 64 -1.73 3.15 -36.97
N THR A 65 -1.29 2.31 -36.02
CA THR A 65 -0.10 2.56 -35.20
C THR A 65 0.92 1.43 -35.35
N TRP A 66 2.19 1.82 -35.37
CA TRP A 66 3.31 0.91 -35.20
C TRP A 66 3.67 0.86 -33.72
N THR A 67 3.79 -0.35 -33.16
CA THR A 67 4.37 -0.59 -31.84
C THR A 67 5.81 -1.00 -32.04
N ILE A 68 6.75 -0.27 -31.43
CA ILE A 68 8.19 -0.51 -31.54
C ILE A 68 8.72 -0.88 -30.17
N LYS A 69 9.50 -1.95 -30.12
CA LYS A 69 10.18 -2.45 -28.92
C LYS A 69 11.67 -2.53 -29.16
N VAL A 70 12.45 -2.23 -28.13
CA VAL A 70 13.91 -2.26 -28.14
C VAL A 70 14.40 -3.12 -26.99
N TRP A 71 15.23 -4.11 -27.28
CA TRP A 71 15.85 -4.98 -26.29
C TRP A 71 17.35 -4.75 -26.22
N THR A 72 17.96 -5.19 -25.12
CA THR A 72 19.41 -5.26 -24.95
C THR A 72 19.83 -6.63 -24.43
N SER A 73 21.01 -7.10 -24.85
CA SER A 73 21.65 -8.29 -24.28
C SER A 73 22.51 -8.00 -23.05
N VAL A 74 22.70 -6.72 -22.69
CA VAL A 74 23.49 -6.31 -21.52
C VAL A 74 22.77 -6.70 -20.24
N ASP A 75 23.51 -7.27 -19.27
CA ASP A 75 23.08 -7.57 -17.90
C ASP A 75 21.70 -8.28 -17.78
N LYS A 76 21.27 -8.99 -18.84
CA LYS A 76 19.94 -9.62 -18.94
C LYS A 76 18.75 -8.67 -18.69
N VAL A 77 18.92 -7.37 -18.95
CA VAL A 77 17.87 -6.35 -18.75
C VAL A 77 16.62 -6.61 -19.60
N GLY A 78 16.80 -7.16 -20.81
CA GLY A 78 15.67 -7.45 -21.70
C GLY A 78 15.15 -6.21 -22.42
N GLU A 79 13.84 -5.95 -22.34
CA GLU A 79 13.19 -4.83 -23.04
C GLU A 79 13.51 -3.50 -22.33
N VAL A 80 14.17 -2.57 -23.04
CA VAL A 80 14.66 -1.30 -22.46
C VAL A 80 13.84 -0.09 -22.90
N ALA A 81 13.13 -0.18 -24.01
CA ALA A 81 12.25 0.87 -24.51
C ALA A 81 11.10 0.30 -25.34
N THR A 82 9.94 0.95 -25.26
CA THR A 82 8.75 0.58 -26.03
C THR A 82 7.87 1.79 -26.29
N GLY A 83 7.10 1.79 -27.36
CA GLY A 83 6.19 2.89 -27.66
C GLY A 83 5.50 2.77 -29.01
N ARG A 84 4.77 3.82 -29.37
CA ARG A 84 3.88 3.85 -30.54
C ARG A 84 4.21 5.00 -31.47
N VAL A 85 4.14 4.72 -32.77
CA VAL A 85 4.29 5.70 -33.86
C VAL A 85 3.07 5.65 -34.75
N GLN A 86 2.43 6.80 -34.98
CA GLN A 86 1.30 6.89 -35.87
C GLN A 86 1.74 6.72 -37.33
N ASP A 87 1.13 5.78 -38.05
CA ASP A 87 1.48 5.48 -39.44
C ASP A 87 1.17 6.64 -40.39
N ALA A 88 0.08 7.37 -40.13
CA ALA A 88 -0.37 8.46 -40.98
C ALA A 88 0.56 9.68 -40.97
N THR A 89 1.20 9.98 -39.84
CA THR A 89 1.92 11.23 -39.59
C THR A 89 3.40 11.03 -39.25
N GLY A 90 3.79 9.83 -38.80
CA GLY A 90 5.11 9.60 -38.22
C GLY A 90 5.28 10.23 -36.83
N SER A 91 4.21 10.65 -36.16
CA SER A 91 4.31 11.18 -34.79
C SER A 91 4.46 10.06 -33.78
N VAL A 92 5.43 10.17 -32.88
CA VAL A 92 5.57 9.29 -31.71
C VAL A 92 4.49 9.65 -30.71
N THR A 93 3.50 8.77 -30.52
CA THR A 93 2.37 8.98 -29.60
C THR A 93 2.67 8.45 -28.20
N GLU A 94 3.54 7.44 -28.10
CA GLU A 94 4.00 6.88 -26.82
C GLU A 94 5.51 6.62 -26.85
N ALA A 95 6.17 6.88 -25.71
CA ALA A 95 7.59 6.62 -25.54
C ALA A 95 7.88 6.24 -24.08
N TRP A 96 8.15 4.96 -23.83
CA TRP A 96 8.37 4.38 -22.51
C TRP A 96 9.78 3.82 -22.38
N THR A 97 10.40 4.06 -21.23
CA THR A 97 11.81 3.70 -20.94
C THR A 97 11.96 3.24 -19.51
N GLY A 98 12.90 2.32 -19.25
CA GLY A 98 13.21 1.84 -17.89
C GLY A 98 11.97 1.28 -17.18
N PRO A 99 11.63 1.73 -15.96
CA PRO A 99 10.45 1.29 -15.22
C PRO A 99 9.14 1.24 -16.01
N GLN A 100 8.96 2.19 -16.95
CA GLN A 100 7.72 2.37 -17.71
C GLN A 100 7.45 1.26 -18.73
N VAL A 101 8.48 0.50 -19.07
CA VAL A 101 8.38 -0.62 -20.01
C VAL A 101 7.62 -1.77 -19.36
N ALA A 102 8.15 -2.29 -18.26
CA ALA A 102 7.57 -3.42 -17.54
C ALA A 102 6.37 -3.04 -16.67
N TRP A 103 6.27 -1.77 -16.23
CA TRP A 103 5.26 -1.35 -15.26
C TRP A 103 4.39 -0.24 -15.85
N LYS A 104 3.19 -0.57 -16.34
CA LYS A 104 2.21 0.41 -16.85
C LYS A 104 1.90 1.49 -15.79
N MET A 105 1.90 1.13 -14.51
CA MET A 105 1.72 2.06 -13.38
C MET A 105 2.81 3.14 -13.28
N ALA A 106 4.03 2.87 -13.75
CA ALA A 106 5.14 3.84 -13.76
C ALA A 106 5.02 4.90 -14.87
N ARG A 107 4.01 4.79 -15.76
CA ARG A 107 3.83 5.68 -16.91
C ARG A 107 3.21 7.03 -16.55
N GLY A 108 2.66 7.18 -15.33
CA GLY A 108 2.06 8.44 -14.87
C GLY A 108 0.70 8.74 -15.50
N TYR A 109 -0.10 7.71 -15.78
CA TYR A 109 -1.45 7.90 -16.29
C TYR A 109 -2.32 8.65 -15.27
N LYS A 110 -3.08 9.64 -15.73
CA LYS A 110 -3.98 10.40 -14.88
C LYS A 110 -5.04 9.47 -14.30
N GLY A 111 -5.11 9.41 -12.97
CA GLY A 111 -6.09 8.60 -12.24
C GLY A 111 -5.73 7.13 -12.09
N ALA A 112 -4.48 6.72 -12.32
CA ALA A 112 -4.04 5.35 -12.08
C ALA A 112 -4.30 4.87 -10.64
N PHE A 113 -4.20 5.78 -9.67
CA PHE A 113 -4.39 5.52 -8.25
C PHE A 113 -5.21 6.63 -7.63
N GLY A 114 -6.28 6.29 -6.92
CA GLY A 114 -7.12 7.28 -6.25
C GLY A 114 -8.12 8.00 -7.15
N GLY A 115 -8.20 7.67 -8.44
CA GLY A 115 -8.93 8.45 -9.43
C GLY A 115 -8.26 9.80 -9.74
N LYS A 116 -8.95 10.62 -10.54
CA LYS A 116 -8.40 11.90 -11.02
C LYS A 116 -8.42 12.99 -9.96
N GLU A 117 -9.44 13.01 -9.11
CA GLU A 117 -9.74 14.17 -8.26
C GLU A 117 -8.83 14.28 -7.03
N ILE A 118 -8.53 13.18 -6.33
CA ILE A 118 -7.60 13.24 -5.19
C ILE A 118 -6.20 13.73 -5.61
N ASN A 119 -5.78 13.39 -6.82
CA ASN A 119 -4.49 13.82 -7.38
C ASN A 119 -4.53 15.22 -8.01
N SER A 120 -5.68 15.89 -8.02
CA SER A 120 -5.78 17.28 -8.48
C SER A 120 -5.07 18.21 -7.49
N LEU A 121 -4.42 19.25 -8.01
CA LEU A 121 -3.72 20.22 -7.17
C LEU A 121 -4.65 20.88 -6.13
N PRO A 122 -5.89 21.31 -6.46
CA PRO A 122 -6.77 21.93 -5.47
C PRO A 122 -7.11 21.00 -4.30
N VAL A 123 -7.49 19.75 -4.58
CA VAL A 123 -7.87 18.79 -3.54
C VAL A 123 -6.65 18.39 -2.70
N TRP A 124 -5.53 18.05 -3.35
CA TRP A 124 -4.33 17.62 -2.65
C TRP A 124 -3.75 18.72 -1.77
N LEU A 125 -3.59 19.94 -2.31
CA LEU A 125 -3.09 21.08 -1.55
C LEU A 125 -4.09 21.54 -0.48
N GLY A 126 -5.40 21.40 -0.74
CA GLY A 126 -6.44 21.65 0.27
C GLY A 126 -6.29 20.74 1.49
N LEU A 127 -6.09 19.43 1.29
CA LEU A 127 -5.82 18.49 2.38
C LEU A 127 -4.47 18.78 3.07
N CYS A 128 -3.40 19.06 2.30
CA CYS A 128 -2.11 19.46 2.88
C CYS A 128 -2.25 20.71 3.77
N ALA A 129 -3.00 21.72 3.30
CA ALA A 129 -3.25 22.95 4.03
C ALA A 129 -4.10 22.68 5.28
N ALA A 130 -5.18 21.89 5.17
CA ALA A 130 -5.98 21.50 6.33
C ALA A 130 -5.13 20.80 7.40
N PHE A 131 -4.28 19.85 6.99
CA PHE A 131 -3.38 19.12 7.88
C PHE A 131 -2.38 20.04 8.57
N LEU A 132 -1.66 20.86 7.80
CA LEU A 132 -0.62 21.73 8.34
C LEU A 132 -1.22 22.86 9.18
N ILE A 133 -2.23 23.56 8.68
CA ILE A 133 -2.84 24.70 9.38
C ILE A 133 -3.57 24.22 10.64
N GLY A 134 -4.28 23.10 10.58
CA GLY A 134 -5.01 22.58 11.72
C GLY A 134 -4.11 22.06 12.85
N LEU A 135 -2.89 21.61 12.53
CA LEU A 135 -1.99 20.96 13.49
C LEU A 135 -0.71 21.74 13.82
N ALA A 136 -0.29 22.72 13.04
CA ALA A 136 0.95 23.46 13.30
C ALA A 136 0.85 24.32 14.57
N ASP A 137 1.96 24.41 15.30
CA ASP A 137 2.13 25.40 16.35
C ASP A 137 2.65 26.71 15.75
N PHE A 138 1.73 27.64 15.47
CA PHE A 138 2.06 28.96 14.92
C PHE A 138 2.78 29.88 15.92
N ARG A 139 2.74 29.57 17.22
CA ARG A 139 3.49 30.32 18.23
C ARG A 139 4.97 29.93 18.24
N ARG A 140 5.28 28.72 17.77
CA ARG A 140 6.64 28.17 17.65
C ARG A 140 6.84 27.57 16.25
N PRO A 141 6.95 28.42 15.20
CA PRO A 141 6.99 27.96 13.82
C PRO A 141 8.16 27.01 13.55
N LEU A 142 9.32 27.23 14.18
CA LEU A 142 10.53 26.40 14.05
C LEU A 142 10.59 25.23 15.07
N SER A 143 9.45 24.77 15.56
CA SER A 143 9.40 23.61 16.47
C SER A 143 9.66 22.30 15.73
N VAL A 144 10.26 21.32 16.42
CA VAL A 144 10.43 19.96 15.89
C VAL A 144 9.09 19.33 15.51
N ARG A 145 8.01 19.63 16.24
CA ARG A 145 6.65 19.19 15.90
C ARG A 145 6.23 19.67 14.50
N ASN A 146 6.46 20.93 14.16
CA ASN A 146 6.12 21.44 12.83
C ASN A 146 7.01 20.81 11.76
N LEU A 147 8.29 20.55 12.06
CA LEU A 147 9.17 19.78 11.18
C LEU A 147 8.65 18.34 10.95
N ASP A 148 8.10 17.69 11.98
CA ASP A 148 7.46 16.37 11.87
C ASP A 148 6.26 16.40 10.92
N LEU A 149 5.41 17.43 11.01
CA LEU A 149 4.28 17.62 10.09
C LEU A 149 4.76 17.87 8.65
N LEU A 150 5.81 18.67 8.46
CA LEU A 150 6.40 18.91 7.15
C LEU A 150 7.03 17.64 6.57
N ALA A 151 7.69 16.82 7.39
CA ALA A 151 8.23 15.53 6.96
C ALA A 151 7.11 14.60 6.46
N LEU A 152 5.98 14.52 7.18
CA LEU A 152 4.79 13.77 6.76
C LEU A 152 4.15 14.29 5.46
N LEU A 153 4.22 15.61 5.21
CA LEU A 153 3.75 16.19 3.95
C LEU A 153 4.77 16.10 2.81
N SER A 154 6.06 15.97 3.12
CA SER A 154 7.14 15.96 2.11
C SER A 154 7.05 14.79 1.14
N PHE A 155 6.42 13.68 1.54
CA PHE A 155 6.06 12.58 0.64
C PHE A 155 5.22 13.04 -0.56
N SER A 156 4.50 14.15 -0.46
CA SER A 156 3.73 14.75 -1.57
C SER A 156 4.63 15.14 -2.76
N VAL A 157 5.85 15.60 -2.49
CA VAL A 157 6.81 15.96 -3.54
C VAL A 157 7.22 14.70 -4.31
N SER A 158 7.49 13.63 -3.58
CA SER A 158 7.78 12.32 -4.18
C SER A 158 6.60 11.82 -5.03
N LEU A 159 5.36 11.88 -4.50
CA LEU A 159 4.15 11.44 -5.19
C LEU A 159 3.87 12.28 -6.45
N TRP A 160 4.16 13.58 -6.42
CA TRP A 160 4.01 14.44 -7.59
C TRP A 160 4.88 14.00 -8.77
N TYR A 161 6.14 13.63 -8.52
CA TYR A 161 7.01 13.06 -9.56
C TYR A 161 6.53 11.68 -10.00
N PHE A 162 6.03 10.86 -9.08
CA PHE A 162 5.48 9.54 -9.39
C PHE A 162 4.29 9.63 -10.35
N ASN A 163 3.33 10.53 -10.06
CA ASN A 163 2.15 10.77 -10.88
C ASN A 163 2.50 11.32 -12.28
N LYS A 164 3.71 11.84 -12.48
CA LYS A 164 4.25 12.26 -13.79
C LYS A 164 5.08 11.18 -14.48
N GLY A 165 5.19 9.99 -13.89
CA GLY A 165 6.01 8.89 -14.38
C GLY A 165 7.51 9.07 -14.19
N HIS A 166 7.96 10.01 -13.36
CA HIS A 166 9.36 10.26 -13.05
C HIS A 166 9.85 9.41 -11.88
N VAL A 167 9.81 8.08 -12.03
CA VAL A 167 10.12 7.12 -10.96
C VAL A 167 11.51 7.32 -10.35
N PHE A 168 12.53 7.55 -11.19
CA PHE A 168 13.91 7.75 -10.71
C PHE A 168 14.11 9.01 -9.86
N THR A 169 13.22 10.01 -9.98
CA THR A 169 13.23 11.19 -9.11
C THR A 169 12.34 11.00 -7.89
N SER A 170 11.18 10.38 -8.10
CA SER A 170 10.18 10.12 -7.07
C SER A 170 10.72 9.26 -5.93
N VAL A 171 11.29 8.09 -6.24
CA VAL A 171 11.64 7.07 -5.24
C VAL A 171 12.72 7.56 -4.25
N PRO A 172 13.82 8.23 -4.66
CA PRO A 172 14.82 8.71 -3.70
C PRO A 172 14.28 9.76 -2.72
N LEU A 173 13.29 10.57 -3.11
CA LEU A 173 12.74 11.65 -2.28
C LEU A 173 11.97 11.14 -1.05
N VAL A 174 11.66 9.85 -0.99
CA VAL A 174 10.95 9.19 0.12
C VAL A 174 11.89 8.96 1.30
N TYR A 175 13.13 8.55 1.01
CA TYR A 175 14.09 8.08 2.00
C TYR A 175 14.46 9.15 3.03
N PRO A 176 14.70 10.43 2.67
CA PRO A 176 14.96 11.47 3.66
C PRO A 176 13.85 11.61 4.70
N ALA A 177 12.59 11.56 4.27
CA ALA A 177 11.43 11.66 5.17
C ALA A 177 11.32 10.42 6.07
N LEU A 178 11.48 9.21 5.52
CA LEU A 178 11.47 7.97 6.31
C LEU A 178 12.63 7.93 7.32
N ILE A 179 13.85 8.30 6.92
CA ILE A 179 15.02 8.35 7.81
C ILE A 179 14.81 9.35 8.93
N TYR A 180 14.30 10.55 8.61
CA TYR A 180 13.96 11.57 9.60
C TYR A 180 12.92 11.04 10.60
N LEU A 181 11.81 10.48 10.12
CA LEU A 181 10.73 9.98 10.97
C LEU A 181 11.19 8.79 11.81
N LEU A 182 12.00 7.88 11.26
CA LEU A 182 12.61 6.77 12.02
C LEU A 182 13.47 7.32 13.16
N GLY A 183 14.39 8.23 12.85
CA GLY A 183 15.24 8.89 13.85
C GLY A 183 14.42 9.60 14.92
N ARG A 184 13.37 10.32 14.50
CA ARG A 184 12.43 11.02 15.39
C ARG A 184 11.70 10.06 16.32
N MET A 185 11.22 8.92 15.82
CA MET A 185 10.53 7.91 16.62
C MET A 185 11.47 7.25 17.62
N VAL A 186 12.69 6.87 17.20
CA VAL A 186 13.71 6.31 18.10
C VAL A 186 14.13 7.34 19.16
N TRP A 187 14.28 8.61 18.79
CA TRP A 187 14.61 9.69 19.73
C TRP A 187 13.51 9.90 20.80
N SER A 188 12.24 9.82 20.40
CA SER A 188 11.09 9.92 21.32
C SER A 188 11.07 8.83 22.40
N VAL A 189 11.68 7.67 22.17
CA VAL A 189 11.72 6.57 23.17
C VAL A 189 12.51 6.99 24.41
N ARG A 190 13.54 7.82 24.24
CA ARG A 190 14.42 8.30 25.32
C ARG A 190 13.84 9.52 26.05
N ARG A 191 12.90 10.26 25.44
CA ARG A 191 12.36 11.51 26.00
C ARG A 191 10.88 11.37 26.36
N GLY A 192 10.66 11.34 27.67
CA GLY A 192 9.37 11.54 28.31
C GLY A 192 8.49 10.30 28.42
N THR A 193 7.84 10.18 29.57
CA THR A 193 7.05 9.01 29.97
C THR A 193 5.54 9.24 29.88
N GLY A 194 5.10 10.50 29.76
CA GLY A 194 3.68 10.87 29.75
C GLY A 194 3.12 11.15 28.34
N LEU A 195 1.86 10.77 28.13
CA LEU A 195 1.00 11.33 27.08
C LEU A 195 0.26 12.52 27.71
N SER A 196 0.85 13.72 27.67
CA SER A 196 0.14 14.94 28.00
C SER A 196 -0.06 15.74 26.72
N GLU A 197 -1.16 16.46 26.58
CA GLU A 197 -1.51 17.09 25.32
C GLU A 197 -0.60 18.28 24.98
N SER A 198 -0.27 18.46 23.69
CA SER A 198 0.16 19.77 23.19
C SER A 198 -1.09 20.59 22.87
N ARG A 199 -1.22 21.81 23.41
CA ARG A 199 -2.43 22.63 23.23
C ARG A 199 -2.63 22.93 21.72
N PRO A 200 -3.78 22.54 21.11
CA PRO A 200 -4.09 22.95 19.76
C PRO A 200 -4.19 24.48 19.68
N VAL A 201 -3.76 25.06 18.56
CA VAL A 201 -3.89 26.52 18.35
C VAL A 201 -5.37 26.91 18.20
N TRP A 202 -6.18 26.00 17.65
CA TRP A 202 -7.58 26.21 17.34
C TRP A 202 -8.52 25.78 18.48
N PRO A 203 -9.71 26.41 18.60
CA PRO A 203 -10.79 25.88 19.43
C PRO A 203 -11.19 24.46 18.99
N ILE A 204 -11.41 23.58 19.98
CA ILE A 204 -11.67 22.16 19.72
C ILE A 204 -12.95 21.94 18.90
N TRP A 205 -13.99 22.76 19.11
CA TRP A 205 -15.23 22.66 18.35
C TRP A 205 -14.99 22.89 16.85
N LEU A 206 -14.06 23.77 16.48
CA LEU A 206 -13.73 24.05 15.09
C LEU A 206 -12.99 22.87 14.45
N LEU A 207 -12.04 22.26 15.17
CA LEU A 207 -11.38 21.03 14.71
C LEU A 207 -12.37 19.87 14.59
N ALA A 208 -13.33 19.75 15.50
CA ALA A 208 -14.36 18.72 15.43
C ALA A 208 -15.28 18.93 14.22
N ALA A 209 -15.75 20.16 13.99
CA ALA A 209 -16.56 20.50 12.81
C ALA A 209 -15.79 20.24 11.50
N ALA A 210 -14.52 20.66 11.44
CA ALA A 210 -13.65 20.39 10.29
C ALA A 210 -13.41 18.88 10.10
N THR A 211 -13.29 18.10 11.18
CA THR A 211 -13.16 16.64 11.11
C THR A 211 -14.38 16.01 10.46
N VAL A 212 -15.59 16.38 10.91
CA VAL A 212 -16.86 15.87 10.36
C VAL A 212 -17.00 16.26 8.89
N PHE A 213 -16.72 17.53 8.55
CA PHE A 213 -16.74 17.99 7.16
C PHE A 213 -15.78 17.21 6.27
N LEU A 214 -14.51 17.07 6.69
CA LEU A 214 -13.49 16.35 5.93
C LEU A 214 -13.84 14.88 5.78
N ALA A 215 -14.37 14.23 6.82
CA ALA A 215 -14.85 12.85 6.73
C ALA A 215 -15.94 12.71 5.67
N GLY A 216 -16.96 13.57 5.69
CA GLY A 216 -18.02 13.56 4.68
C GLY A 216 -17.51 13.85 3.26
N PHE A 217 -16.66 14.86 3.11
CA PHE A 217 -16.02 15.21 1.83
C PHE A 217 -15.23 14.04 1.26
N ARG A 218 -14.46 13.34 2.09
CA ARG A 218 -13.63 12.19 1.72
C ARG A 218 -14.45 10.99 1.28
N ILE A 219 -15.56 10.71 1.96
CA ILE A 219 -16.51 9.67 1.57
C ILE A 219 -17.12 10.00 0.20
N GLY A 220 -17.59 11.24 0.00
CA GLY A 220 -18.10 11.69 -1.29
C GLY A 220 -17.06 11.59 -2.41
N LEU A 221 -15.81 11.98 -2.12
CA LEU A 221 -14.71 11.88 -3.08
C LEU A 221 -14.39 10.42 -3.45
N ASN A 222 -14.48 9.49 -2.49
CA ASN A 222 -14.33 8.06 -2.75
C ASN A 222 -15.46 7.53 -3.66
N VAL A 223 -16.71 7.81 -3.32
CA VAL A 223 -17.87 7.24 -4.02
C VAL A 223 -17.97 7.79 -5.45
N GLU A 224 -17.72 9.09 -5.64
CA GLU A 224 -18.00 9.74 -6.93
C GLU A 224 -16.80 9.80 -7.87
N ASN A 225 -15.58 9.89 -7.34
CA ASN A 225 -14.40 10.32 -8.13
C ASN A 225 -13.12 9.55 -7.80
N SER A 226 -13.25 8.26 -7.53
CA SER A 226 -12.13 7.39 -7.18
C SER A 226 -12.04 6.16 -8.11
N ASN A 227 -11.06 5.28 -7.90
CA ASN A 227 -10.95 4.05 -8.68
C ASN A 227 -10.52 2.88 -7.81
N VAL A 228 -10.85 1.66 -8.24
CA VAL A 228 -10.44 0.45 -7.55
C VAL A 228 -9.20 -0.14 -8.20
N ILE A 229 -8.14 -0.27 -7.43
CA ILE A 229 -6.88 -0.88 -7.88
C ILE A 229 -6.89 -2.40 -7.64
N ASP A 230 -5.84 -3.05 -8.12
CA ASP A 230 -5.66 -4.51 -8.06
C ASP A 230 -5.85 -5.07 -6.65
N VAL A 231 -5.35 -4.37 -5.63
CA VAL A 231 -5.47 -4.78 -4.23
C VAL A 231 -6.94 -4.82 -3.77
N GLY A 232 -7.71 -3.77 -4.07
CA GLY A 232 -9.13 -3.68 -3.72
C GLY A 232 -9.97 -4.70 -4.46
N TYR A 233 -9.69 -4.85 -5.76
CA TYR A 233 -10.30 -5.87 -6.60
C TYR A 233 -10.04 -7.28 -6.06
N SER A 234 -8.80 -7.56 -5.63
CA SER A 234 -8.41 -8.83 -5.03
C SER A 234 -9.19 -9.13 -3.75
N GLY A 235 -9.47 -8.11 -2.92
CA GLY A 235 -10.31 -8.26 -1.73
C GLY A 235 -11.71 -8.76 -2.08
N VAL A 236 -12.34 -8.18 -3.11
CA VAL A 236 -13.68 -8.57 -3.58
C VAL A 236 -13.68 -9.99 -4.15
N VAL A 237 -12.70 -10.33 -5.00
CA VAL A 237 -12.57 -11.68 -5.56
C VAL A 237 -12.38 -12.72 -4.45
N GLY A 238 -11.47 -12.46 -3.50
CA GLY A 238 -11.22 -13.38 -2.38
C GLY A 238 -12.44 -13.56 -1.48
N ALA A 239 -13.16 -12.50 -1.14
CA ALA A 239 -14.41 -12.59 -0.38
C ALA A 239 -15.48 -13.42 -1.12
N GLN A 240 -15.54 -13.29 -2.44
CA GLN A 240 -16.44 -14.06 -3.26
C GLN A 240 -16.07 -15.56 -3.28
N ARG A 241 -14.79 -15.92 -3.38
CA ARG A 241 -14.32 -17.32 -3.30
C ARG A 241 -14.65 -17.94 -1.94
N ILE A 242 -14.36 -17.23 -0.85
CA ILE A 242 -14.70 -17.68 0.51
C ILE A 242 -16.21 -17.93 0.63
N THR A 243 -17.05 -17.04 0.10
CA THR A 243 -18.52 -17.21 0.14
C THR A 243 -19.00 -18.42 -0.67
N GLN A 244 -18.26 -18.81 -1.71
CA GLN A 244 -18.56 -20.01 -2.51
C GLN A 244 -18.01 -21.31 -1.90
N GLY A 245 -17.32 -21.23 -0.75
CA GLY A 245 -16.71 -22.38 -0.13
C GLY A 245 -15.39 -22.80 -0.78
N GLU A 246 -14.66 -21.85 -1.37
CA GLU A 246 -13.32 -22.04 -1.93
C GLU A 246 -12.31 -21.15 -1.19
N ALA A 247 -11.11 -21.65 -0.92
CA ALA A 247 -10.05 -20.79 -0.42
C ALA A 247 -9.60 -19.82 -1.53
N PRO A 248 -9.23 -18.57 -1.23
CA PRO A 248 -8.72 -17.63 -2.23
C PRO A 248 -7.50 -18.15 -3.03
N TYR A 249 -6.64 -18.94 -2.39
CA TYR A 249 -5.33 -19.32 -2.92
C TYR A 249 -5.43 -20.36 -4.04
N GLY A 250 -4.99 -19.99 -5.24
CA GLY A 250 -5.06 -20.83 -6.44
C GLY A 250 -6.39 -20.77 -7.19
N ASN A 251 -7.41 -20.09 -6.66
CA ASN A 251 -8.77 -20.02 -7.25
C ASN A 251 -9.07 -18.66 -7.91
N PHE A 252 -8.08 -17.78 -8.06
CA PHE A 252 -8.27 -16.48 -8.71
C PHE A 252 -8.42 -16.61 -10.24
N PRO A 253 -9.17 -15.70 -10.91
CA PRO A 253 -9.34 -15.73 -12.35
C PRO A 253 -8.00 -15.59 -13.10
N VAL A 254 -7.74 -16.46 -14.07
CA VAL A 254 -6.50 -16.50 -14.87
C VAL A 254 -6.74 -16.22 -16.35
N GLU A 255 -5.68 -15.88 -17.09
CA GLU A 255 -5.75 -15.66 -18.54
C GLU A 255 -5.55 -16.96 -19.36
N ASP A 256 -4.44 -17.67 -19.11
CA ASP A 256 -4.01 -18.94 -19.71
C ASP A 256 -4.50 -19.20 -21.15
N SER A 257 -4.83 -20.45 -21.48
CA SER A 257 -5.42 -20.83 -22.77
C SER A 257 -6.95 -20.71 -22.77
N LEU A 258 -7.52 -19.93 -21.85
CA LEU A 258 -8.96 -19.82 -21.68
C LEU A 258 -9.59 -18.97 -22.79
N LYS A 259 -10.88 -19.21 -23.04
CA LYS A 259 -11.60 -18.49 -24.10
C LYS A 259 -11.84 -17.04 -23.67
N ALA A 260 -11.41 -16.10 -24.53
CA ALA A 260 -11.72 -14.68 -24.40
C ALA A 260 -13.23 -14.42 -24.47
N CYS A 261 -13.75 -13.54 -23.61
CA CYS A 261 -15.19 -13.26 -23.54
C CYS A 261 -15.55 -11.79 -23.26
N GLY A 262 -14.58 -10.88 -23.30
CA GLY A 262 -14.78 -9.43 -23.17
C GLY A 262 -14.16 -8.63 -24.32
N PRO A 263 -14.32 -7.31 -24.33
CA PRO A 263 -13.70 -6.45 -25.32
C PRO A 263 -12.18 -6.44 -25.18
N ALA A 264 -11.48 -6.18 -26.28
CA ALA A 264 -10.05 -5.94 -26.27
C ALA A 264 -9.76 -4.51 -25.80
N ASP A 265 -8.66 -4.33 -25.07
CA ASP A 265 -8.14 -3.01 -24.71
C ASP A 265 -7.42 -2.34 -25.91
N GLU A 266 -6.83 -1.16 -25.68
CA GLU A 266 -6.09 -0.41 -26.71
C GLU A 266 -4.80 -1.11 -27.18
N ASP A 267 -4.31 -2.08 -26.41
CA ASP A 267 -3.20 -2.97 -26.79
C ASP A 267 -3.72 -4.19 -27.59
N GLY A 268 -5.04 -4.36 -27.71
CA GLY A 268 -5.68 -5.52 -28.34
C GLY A 268 -5.80 -6.72 -27.38
N GLU A 269 -5.46 -6.55 -26.11
CA GLU A 269 -5.49 -7.60 -25.10
C GLU A 269 -6.91 -7.71 -24.52
N ILE A 270 -7.44 -8.93 -24.48
CA ILE A 270 -8.69 -9.22 -23.77
C ILE A 270 -8.28 -9.84 -22.44
N ARG A 271 -8.57 -9.19 -21.30
CA ARG A 271 -8.30 -9.73 -19.95
C ARG A 271 -9.39 -10.65 -19.43
N ASP A 272 -10.58 -10.54 -20.02
CA ASP A 272 -11.75 -11.30 -19.61
C ASP A 272 -11.73 -12.71 -20.22
N ARG A 273 -11.88 -13.71 -19.35
CA ARG A 273 -11.85 -15.13 -19.73
C ARG A 273 -13.01 -15.91 -19.14
N ILE A 274 -13.48 -16.89 -19.89
CA ILE A 274 -14.39 -17.91 -19.37
C ILE A 274 -13.57 -18.83 -18.46
N GLN A 275 -13.79 -18.70 -17.15
CA GLN A 275 -13.12 -19.50 -16.13
C GLN A 275 -13.71 -20.92 -16.08
N THR A 276 -13.07 -21.81 -15.32
CA THR A 276 -13.51 -23.21 -15.14
C THR A 276 -14.93 -23.33 -14.55
N ASN A 277 -15.38 -22.32 -13.83
CA ASN A 277 -16.74 -22.19 -13.31
C ASN A 277 -17.78 -21.73 -14.37
N GLY A 278 -17.36 -21.53 -15.63
CA GLY A 278 -18.20 -21.10 -16.74
C GLY A 278 -18.51 -19.59 -16.78
N ARG A 279 -18.04 -18.81 -15.79
CA ARG A 279 -18.26 -17.36 -15.73
C ARG A 279 -17.19 -16.62 -16.51
N CYS A 280 -17.59 -15.50 -17.10
CA CYS A 280 -16.68 -14.58 -17.78
C CYS A 280 -16.10 -13.59 -16.76
N GLU A 281 -14.89 -13.86 -16.25
CA GLU A 281 -14.26 -13.09 -15.17
C GLU A 281 -12.99 -12.35 -15.67
N SER A 282 -12.73 -11.14 -15.16
CA SER A 282 -11.51 -10.40 -15.46
C SER A 282 -10.32 -11.00 -14.72
N ALA A 283 -9.25 -11.30 -15.45
CA ALA A 283 -8.10 -11.99 -14.87
C ALA A 283 -7.31 -11.15 -13.86
N ASN A 284 -6.93 -11.79 -12.76
CA ASN A 284 -6.03 -11.25 -11.74
C ASN A 284 -5.24 -12.40 -11.08
N PRO A 285 -4.34 -13.08 -11.82
CA PRO A 285 -3.68 -14.32 -11.39
C PRO A 285 -2.72 -14.15 -10.19
N GLN A 286 -2.43 -12.91 -9.79
CA GLN A 286 -1.55 -12.55 -8.67
C GLN A 286 -2.30 -11.87 -7.51
N GLY A 287 -3.64 -11.87 -7.56
CA GLY A 287 -4.46 -11.27 -6.50
C GLY A 287 -4.51 -12.08 -5.20
N ASP A 288 -4.08 -13.35 -5.24
CA ASP A 288 -4.05 -14.29 -4.12
C ASP A 288 -2.74 -14.27 -3.30
N THR A 289 -2.03 -13.13 -3.31
CA THR A 289 -0.70 -12.97 -2.70
C THR A 289 -0.72 -12.39 -1.28
N TYR A 290 -1.90 -12.18 -0.69
CA TYR A 290 -2.09 -11.56 0.62
C TYR A 290 -2.48 -12.58 1.70
N GLY A 291 -2.38 -12.16 2.97
CA GLY A 291 -2.86 -12.99 4.07
C GLY A 291 -4.40 -13.07 4.10
N PRO A 292 -4.98 -14.08 4.78
CA PRO A 292 -6.40 -14.40 4.70
C PRO A 292 -7.32 -13.24 5.12
N VAL A 293 -6.90 -12.47 6.12
CA VAL A 293 -7.68 -11.35 6.68
C VAL A 293 -7.92 -10.26 5.62
N ALA A 294 -7.03 -10.13 4.64
CA ALA A 294 -7.17 -9.20 3.52
C ALA A 294 -8.40 -9.50 2.63
N TYR A 295 -8.86 -10.76 2.63
CA TYR A 295 -10.04 -11.21 1.88
C TYR A 295 -11.27 -11.31 2.79
N GLU A 296 -11.13 -11.86 3.99
CA GLU A 296 -12.24 -12.00 4.95
C GLU A 296 -12.88 -10.66 5.30
N ALA A 297 -12.08 -9.59 5.42
CA ALA A 297 -12.57 -8.25 5.73
C ALA A 297 -13.50 -7.66 4.63
N TYR A 298 -13.48 -8.21 3.41
CA TYR A 298 -14.35 -7.78 2.31
C TYR A 298 -15.69 -8.53 2.27
N LEU A 299 -15.88 -9.58 3.08
CA LEU A 299 -17.11 -10.37 3.10
C LEU A 299 -18.38 -9.52 3.27
N PRO A 300 -18.47 -8.56 4.22
CA PRO A 300 -19.66 -7.73 4.34
C PRO A 300 -19.94 -6.91 3.08
N GLY A 301 -18.92 -6.29 2.48
CA GLY A 301 -19.07 -5.52 1.25
C GLY A 301 -19.54 -6.38 0.09
N TYR A 302 -18.97 -7.59 -0.06
CA TYR A 302 -19.41 -8.54 -1.07
C TYR A 302 -20.85 -9.02 -0.82
N TRP A 303 -21.27 -9.28 0.42
CA TRP A 303 -22.64 -9.72 0.70
C TRP A 303 -23.69 -8.64 0.40
N PHE A 304 -23.36 -7.36 0.58
CA PHE A 304 -24.28 -6.26 0.26
C PHE A 304 -24.34 -5.94 -1.23
N PHE A 305 -23.22 -6.00 -1.94
CA PHE A 305 -23.12 -5.45 -3.30
C PHE A 305 -22.72 -6.45 -4.38
N GLY A 306 -22.30 -7.65 -4.01
CA GLY A 306 -21.88 -8.71 -4.92
C GLY A 306 -20.60 -8.39 -5.70
N TRP A 307 -20.39 -9.17 -6.76
CA TRP A 307 -19.33 -8.96 -7.76
C TRP A 307 -19.81 -9.46 -9.12
N SER A 308 -19.73 -8.60 -10.13
CA SER A 308 -20.17 -8.89 -11.50
C SER A 308 -19.31 -9.93 -12.23
N GLY A 309 -18.12 -10.25 -11.72
CA GLY A 309 -17.08 -10.97 -12.44
C GLY A 309 -16.08 -10.02 -13.12
N LYS A 310 -16.37 -8.73 -13.20
CA LYS A 310 -15.54 -7.74 -13.93
C LYS A 310 -14.78 -6.82 -12.99
N TRP A 311 -13.77 -6.16 -13.54
CA TRP A 311 -13.11 -5.04 -12.90
C TRP A 311 -13.80 -3.73 -13.31
N ASP A 312 -15.02 -3.55 -12.79
CA ASP A 312 -15.92 -2.44 -13.07
C ASP A 312 -15.94 -1.44 -11.89
N ASP A 313 -17.11 -0.88 -11.57
CA ASP A 313 -17.29 0.08 -10.46
C ASP A 313 -17.05 -0.54 -9.07
N LEU A 314 -17.15 -1.87 -8.92
CA LEU A 314 -16.80 -2.60 -7.69
C LEU A 314 -17.31 -1.95 -6.38
N PRO A 315 -18.63 -1.73 -6.21
CA PRO A 315 -19.22 -1.10 -5.02
C PRO A 315 -18.84 -1.78 -3.69
N ALA A 316 -18.61 -3.10 -3.70
CA ALA A 316 -18.11 -3.84 -2.55
C ALA A 316 -16.73 -3.33 -2.06
N ALA A 317 -15.83 -2.96 -2.98
CA ALA A 317 -14.51 -2.42 -2.63
C ALA A 317 -14.60 -0.99 -2.10
N HIS A 318 -15.45 -0.15 -2.69
CA HIS A 318 -15.73 1.21 -2.19
C HIS A 318 -16.27 1.17 -0.77
N PHE A 319 -17.28 0.34 -0.53
CA PHE A 319 -17.86 0.15 0.80
C PHE A 319 -16.80 -0.29 1.81
N ALA A 320 -16.03 -1.34 1.49
CA ALA A 320 -15.00 -1.86 2.39
C ALA A 320 -13.95 -0.78 2.73
N SER A 321 -13.41 -0.10 1.72
CA SER A 321 -12.40 0.95 1.88
C SER A 321 -12.90 2.10 2.77
N VAL A 322 -14.12 2.59 2.52
CA VAL A 322 -14.74 3.65 3.32
C VAL A 322 -14.94 3.22 4.77
N VAL A 323 -15.43 1.99 4.99
CA VAL A 323 -15.62 1.45 6.35
C VAL A 323 -14.28 1.36 7.08
N PHE A 324 -13.23 0.88 6.43
CA PHE A 324 -11.90 0.79 7.06
C PHE A 324 -11.35 2.17 7.42
N ASP A 325 -11.50 3.17 6.55
CA ASP A 325 -11.08 4.56 6.80
C ASP A 325 -11.82 5.18 8.00
N VAL A 326 -13.15 5.03 8.05
CA VAL A 326 -13.98 5.54 9.14
C VAL A 326 -13.63 4.84 10.46
N LEU A 327 -13.42 3.52 10.45
CA LEU A 327 -13.05 2.78 11.66
C LEU A 327 -11.65 3.14 12.16
N CYS A 328 -10.71 3.52 11.28
CA CYS A 328 -9.41 4.08 11.70
C CYS A 328 -9.58 5.43 12.40
N MET A 329 -10.38 6.34 11.81
CA MET A 329 -10.70 7.64 12.42
C MET A 329 -11.34 7.49 13.80
N LEU A 330 -12.37 6.63 13.92
CA LEU A 330 -13.05 6.39 15.19
C LEU A 330 -12.12 5.73 16.21
N GLY A 331 -11.33 4.75 15.80
CA GLY A 331 -10.33 4.11 16.66
C GLY A 331 -9.32 5.13 17.20
N LEU A 332 -8.83 6.04 16.35
CA LEU A 332 -7.92 7.12 16.77
C LEU A 332 -8.57 8.12 17.72
N ALA A 333 -9.86 8.45 17.51
CA ALA A 333 -10.61 9.26 18.46
C ALA A 333 -10.70 8.58 19.84
N LEU A 334 -10.95 7.27 19.87
CA LEU A 334 -11.01 6.48 21.11
C LEU A 334 -9.64 6.36 21.79
N VAL A 335 -8.56 6.17 21.04
CA VAL A 335 -7.18 6.23 21.54
C VAL A 335 -6.93 7.60 22.19
N GLY A 336 -7.25 8.68 21.49
CA GLY A 336 -7.07 10.03 22.00
C GLY A 336 -7.89 10.29 23.27
N LEU A 337 -9.15 9.86 23.30
CA LEU A 337 -10.02 9.98 24.47
C LEU A 337 -9.44 9.23 25.67
N ARG A 338 -8.93 8.02 25.45
CA ARG A 338 -8.36 7.17 26.50
C ARG A 338 -7.07 7.74 27.10
N PHE A 339 -6.20 8.32 26.28
CA PHE A 339 -4.84 8.67 26.70
C PHE A 339 -4.56 10.17 26.86
N GLY A 340 -5.40 11.03 26.30
CA GLY A 340 -5.28 12.50 26.43
C GLY A 340 -6.60 13.21 26.74
N GLY A 341 -7.74 12.55 26.55
CA GLY A 341 -9.07 13.14 26.74
C GLY A 341 -9.66 13.68 25.43
N PHE A 342 -10.73 14.47 25.56
CA PHE A 342 -11.53 14.91 24.40
C PHE A 342 -10.72 15.72 23.38
N ARG A 343 -9.72 16.50 23.82
CA ARG A 343 -8.95 17.33 22.87
C ARG A 343 -8.04 16.47 22.01
N LEU A 344 -7.32 15.52 22.60
CA LEU A 344 -6.52 14.56 21.83
C LEU A 344 -7.39 13.68 20.93
N ALA A 345 -8.58 13.29 21.39
CA ALA A 345 -9.55 12.54 20.57
C ALA A 345 -9.85 13.26 19.25
N VAL A 346 -10.28 14.53 19.34
CA VAL A 346 -10.56 15.36 18.16
C VAL A 346 -9.29 15.61 17.34
N THR A 347 -8.15 15.84 17.99
CA THR A 347 -6.88 16.14 17.30
C THR A 347 -6.38 14.95 16.47
N LEU A 348 -6.45 13.72 16.98
CA LEU A 348 -6.03 12.52 16.26
C LEU A 348 -7.00 12.16 15.13
N ALA A 349 -8.31 12.29 15.38
CA ALA A 349 -9.32 12.11 14.34
C ALA A 349 -9.13 13.12 13.21
N PHE A 350 -8.93 14.40 13.54
CA PHE A 350 -8.62 15.46 12.59
C PHE A 350 -7.34 15.14 11.80
N ALA A 351 -6.27 14.73 12.49
CA ALA A 351 -5.01 14.39 11.84
C ALA A 351 -5.18 13.28 10.80
N TRP A 352 -5.98 12.24 11.11
CA TRP A 352 -6.30 11.18 10.17
C TRP A 352 -7.05 11.68 8.95
N VAL A 353 -8.15 12.43 9.14
CA VAL A 353 -8.97 12.89 8.01
C VAL A 353 -8.34 14.02 7.19
N ALA A 354 -7.45 14.81 7.79
CA ALA A 354 -6.79 15.91 7.10
C ALA A 354 -5.55 15.46 6.30
N TRP A 355 -4.88 14.37 6.72
CA TRP A 355 -3.66 13.94 6.04
C TRP A 355 -3.98 13.32 4.66
N PRO A 356 -3.38 13.81 3.56
CA PRO A 356 -3.80 13.43 2.21
C PRO A 356 -3.57 11.96 1.86
N PHE A 357 -2.58 11.29 2.48
CA PHE A 357 -2.25 9.91 2.16
C PHE A 357 -3.26 8.88 2.67
N THR A 358 -4.00 9.17 3.75
CA THR A 358 -5.12 8.31 4.16
C THR A 358 -6.27 8.41 3.17
N GLN A 359 -6.52 9.60 2.62
CA GLN A 359 -7.50 9.75 1.54
C GLN A 359 -7.01 9.10 0.23
N TYR A 360 -5.71 9.17 -0.07
CA TYR A 360 -5.14 8.50 -1.24
C TYR A 360 -5.35 6.98 -1.19
N VAL A 361 -5.17 6.37 -0.01
CA VAL A 361 -5.50 4.96 0.24
C VAL A 361 -7.00 4.71 0.09
N SER A 362 -7.84 5.52 0.73
CA SER A 362 -9.30 5.40 0.64
C SER A 362 -9.75 5.44 -0.83
N SER A 363 -9.40 6.49 -1.57
CA SER A 363 -9.75 6.67 -2.98
C SER A 363 -9.12 5.63 -3.92
N SER A 364 -8.06 4.93 -3.52
CA SER A 364 -7.54 3.81 -4.32
C SER A 364 -8.31 2.51 -4.06
N ASN A 365 -9.23 2.52 -3.10
CA ASN A 365 -10.06 1.39 -2.67
C ASN A 365 -9.27 0.14 -2.30
N THR A 366 -8.05 0.34 -1.82
CA THR A 366 -7.16 -0.73 -1.37
C THR A 366 -7.47 -1.12 0.08
N ASN A 367 -6.98 -2.29 0.48
CA ASN A 367 -7.09 -2.81 1.84
C ASN A 367 -5.95 -2.37 2.77
N ASP A 368 -5.11 -1.41 2.35
CA ASP A 368 -3.97 -0.91 3.14
C ASP A 368 -4.37 -0.08 4.38
N ALA A 369 -5.66 0.21 4.55
CA ALA A 369 -6.20 0.73 5.81
C ALA A 369 -6.39 -0.37 6.88
N LEU A 370 -6.41 -1.66 6.53
CA LEU A 370 -6.60 -2.76 7.49
C LEU A 370 -5.43 -2.94 8.48
N PRO A 371 -4.14 -2.93 8.05
CA PRO A 371 -3.04 -3.03 9.01
C PRO A 371 -3.08 -1.94 10.10
N PRO A 372 -3.18 -0.63 9.78
CA PRO A 372 -3.31 0.38 10.81
C PRO A 372 -4.63 0.27 11.56
N LEU A 373 -5.75 -0.12 10.93
CA LEU A 373 -7.03 -0.33 11.63
C LEU A 373 -6.84 -1.29 12.80
N PHE A 374 -6.37 -2.51 12.55
CA PHE A 374 -6.20 -3.50 13.61
C PHE A 374 -5.22 -3.04 14.68
N LEU A 375 -4.10 -2.42 14.29
CA LEU A 375 -3.14 -1.88 15.26
C LEU A 375 -3.72 -0.71 16.07
N ILE A 376 -4.55 0.17 15.51
CA ILE A 376 -5.21 1.26 16.25
C ILE A 376 -6.12 0.69 17.32
N TRP A 377 -6.98 -0.27 16.98
CA TRP A 377 -7.92 -0.88 17.92
C TRP A 377 -7.22 -1.73 18.97
N GLY A 378 -6.17 -2.46 18.59
CA GLY A 378 -5.29 -3.16 19.52
C GLY A 378 -4.60 -2.21 20.51
N PHE A 379 -4.19 -1.02 20.04
CA PHE A 379 -3.57 -0.01 20.89
C PHE A 379 -4.59 0.69 21.80
N TRP A 380 -5.80 0.95 21.30
CA TRP A 380 -6.90 1.42 22.15
C TRP A 380 -7.16 0.44 23.29
N LEU A 381 -7.05 -0.87 23.07
CA LEU A 381 -7.23 -1.94 24.07
C LEU A 381 -5.92 -2.45 24.67
N VAL A 382 -4.84 -1.66 24.63
CA VAL A 382 -3.46 -2.12 24.94
C VAL A 382 -3.30 -2.76 26.32
N THR A 383 -4.17 -2.51 27.30
CA THR A 383 -4.11 -3.18 28.62
C THR A 383 -4.55 -4.64 28.60
N SER A 384 -5.29 -5.09 27.58
CA SER A 384 -5.71 -6.48 27.42
C SER A 384 -4.67 -7.27 26.61
N ALA A 385 -4.00 -8.23 27.24
CA ALA A 385 -3.05 -9.10 26.54
C ALA A 385 -3.73 -9.93 25.43
N PHE A 386 -4.98 -10.33 25.66
CA PHE A 386 -5.80 -11.00 24.66
C PHE A 386 -6.00 -10.11 23.43
N ALA A 387 -6.47 -8.87 23.63
CA ALA A 387 -6.69 -7.93 22.52
C ALA A 387 -5.40 -7.65 21.75
N ARG A 388 -4.28 -7.41 22.45
CA ARG A 388 -2.97 -7.23 21.81
C ARG A 388 -2.62 -8.43 20.90
N GLY A 389 -2.84 -9.66 21.37
CA GLY A 389 -2.59 -10.88 20.59
C GLY A 389 -3.48 -10.98 19.35
N VAL A 390 -4.79 -10.83 19.51
CA VAL A 390 -5.76 -10.88 18.40
C VAL A 390 -5.45 -9.83 17.34
N PHE A 391 -5.34 -8.56 17.73
CA PHE A 391 -5.13 -7.47 16.78
C PHE A 391 -3.76 -7.50 16.11
N SER A 392 -2.72 -8.01 16.79
CA SER A 392 -1.40 -8.24 16.16
C SER A 392 -1.48 -9.34 15.09
N ALA A 393 -2.23 -10.41 15.34
CA ALA A 393 -2.45 -11.48 14.35
C ALA A 393 -3.26 -10.97 13.15
N LEU A 394 -4.38 -10.28 13.39
CA LEU A 394 -5.22 -9.75 12.31
C LEU A 394 -4.46 -8.76 11.41
N ALA A 395 -3.67 -7.86 12.00
CA ALA A 395 -2.81 -6.96 11.24
C ALA A 395 -1.78 -7.74 10.41
N GLY A 396 -1.07 -8.69 11.04
CA GLY A 396 -0.01 -9.49 10.41
C GLY A 396 -0.49 -10.45 9.32
N TRP A 397 -1.72 -10.93 9.44
CA TRP A 397 -2.37 -11.79 8.44
C TRP A 397 -3.25 -11.01 7.45
N THR A 398 -3.22 -9.67 7.52
CA THR A 398 -3.61 -8.83 6.38
C THR A 398 -2.41 -8.63 5.46
N LYS A 399 -1.30 -8.14 6.03
CA LYS A 399 0.00 -7.97 5.38
C LYS A 399 1.08 -8.37 6.39
N PHE A 400 2.15 -9.04 5.94
CA PHE A 400 3.12 -9.64 6.87
C PHE A 400 3.96 -8.62 7.66
N ALA A 401 4.05 -7.36 7.21
CA ALA A 401 4.88 -6.35 7.84
C ALA A 401 4.55 -6.10 9.34
N PRO A 402 3.27 -5.93 9.74
CA PRO A 402 2.87 -5.88 11.15
C PRO A 402 3.32 -7.05 12.04
N LEU A 403 3.67 -8.22 11.51
CA LEU A 403 4.21 -9.31 12.34
C LEU A 403 5.51 -8.87 13.06
N LEU A 404 6.25 -7.92 12.48
CA LEU A 404 7.45 -7.34 13.07
C LEU A 404 7.20 -6.68 14.43
N VAL A 405 5.99 -6.15 14.67
CA VAL A 405 5.64 -5.47 15.93
C VAL A 405 5.09 -6.41 17.00
N ALA A 406 4.72 -7.66 16.66
CA ALA A 406 4.13 -8.60 17.60
C ALA A 406 5.01 -8.87 18.84
N PRO A 407 6.35 -9.08 18.73
CA PRO A 407 7.20 -9.22 19.91
C PRO A 407 7.17 -7.99 20.82
N LEU A 408 7.26 -6.79 20.24
CA LEU A 408 7.17 -5.53 20.98
C LEU A 408 5.85 -5.46 21.79
N TRP A 409 4.74 -5.82 21.17
CA TRP A 409 3.41 -5.80 21.78
C TRP A 409 3.20 -6.88 22.84
N ALA A 410 3.80 -8.06 22.67
CA ALA A 410 3.83 -9.12 23.66
C ALA A 410 4.61 -8.68 24.93
N SER A 411 5.64 -7.86 24.76
CA SER A 411 6.49 -7.36 25.85
C SER A 411 5.86 -6.22 26.68
N TYR A 412 4.74 -5.65 26.24
CA TYR A 412 4.11 -4.53 26.94
C TYR A 412 3.28 -5.01 28.14
N PRO A 413 3.32 -4.31 29.30
CA PRO A 413 4.12 -3.12 29.59
C PRO A 413 5.52 -3.43 30.13
N ASP A 414 5.81 -4.67 30.55
CA ASP A 414 7.11 -5.08 31.09
C ASP A 414 7.60 -6.37 30.43
N SER A 415 8.78 -6.30 29.82
CA SER A 415 9.37 -7.37 29.02
C SER A 415 9.70 -8.64 29.78
N LEU A 416 9.93 -8.58 31.09
CA LEU A 416 10.37 -9.72 31.89
C LEU A 416 9.36 -10.12 32.97
N ALA A 417 8.44 -9.23 33.34
CA ALA A 417 7.35 -9.57 34.26
C ALA A 417 6.17 -10.27 33.54
N ARG A 418 5.17 -10.68 34.33
CA ARG A 418 3.84 -11.12 33.86
C ARG A 418 3.83 -12.26 32.82
N PRO A 419 4.44 -13.43 33.11
CA PRO A 419 4.47 -14.57 32.17
C PRO A 419 3.06 -15.03 31.74
N ARG A 420 2.07 -14.96 32.64
CA ARG A 420 0.68 -15.28 32.32
C ARG A 420 0.10 -14.36 31.23
N GLU A 421 0.37 -13.06 31.27
CA GLU A 421 -0.12 -12.13 30.24
C GLU A 421 0.52 -12.44 28.88
N LYS A 422 1.81 -12.81 28.86
CA LYS A 422 2.49 -13.24 27.62
C LYS A 422 1.88 -14.53 27.07
N ALA A 423 1.57 -15.50 27.93
CA ALA A 423 0.88 -16.72 27.51
C ALA A 423 -0.52 -16.41 26.95
N VAL A 424 -1.26 -15.49 27.56
CA VAL A 424 -2.56 -15.02 27.03
C VAL A 424 -2.40 -14.33 25.68
N PHE A 425 -1.39 -13.46 25.52
CA PHE A 425 -1.08 -12.83 24.23
C PHE A 425 -0.81 -13.89 23.16
N VAL A 426 0.08 -14.86 23.44
CA VAL A 426 0.45 -15.91 22.49
C VAL A 426 -0.76 -16.77 22.16
N GLY A 427 -1.53 -17.21 23.16
CA GLY A 427 -2.74 -17.99 22.95
C GLY A 427 -3.77 -17.25 22.10
N ALA A 428 -3.99 -15.96 22.36
CA ALA A 428 -4.91 -15.14 21.59
C ALA A 428 -4.42 -14.88 20.15
N PHE A 429 -3.11 -14.66 19.97
CA PHE A 429 -2.49 -14.54 18.66
C PHE A 429 -2.66 -15.82 17.84
N LEU A 430 -2.36 -16.98 18.44
CA LEU A 430 -2.50 -18.28 17.79
C LEU A 430 -3.97 -18.61 17.47
N ALA A 431 -4.90 -18.32 18.39
CA ALA A 431 -6.32 -18.52 18.16
C ALA A 431 -6.86 -17.65 17.01
N ALA A 432 -6.49 -16.35 16.99
CA ALA A 432 -6.86 -15.46 15.88
C ALA A 432 -6.21 -15.88 14.56
N THR A 433 -4.97 -16.37 14.59
CA THR A 433 -4.30 -16.96 13.43
C THR A 433 -5.09 -18.17 12.93
N ALA A 434 -5.41 -19.12 13.81
CA ALA A 434 -6.19 -20.31 13.44
C ALA A 434 -7.57 -19.95 12.87
N ALA A 435 -8.23 -18.93 13.44
CA ALA A 435 -9.51 -18.43 12.93
C ALA A 435 -9.37 -17.85 11.52
N ALA A 436 -8.39 -16.98 11.27
CA ALA A 436 -8.17 -16.38 9.94
C ALA A 436 -7.76 -17.45 8.89
N PHE A 437 -6.99 -18.45 9.29
CA PHE A 437 -6.61 -19.55 8.40
C PHE A 437 -7.67 -20.65 8.28
N SER A 438 -8.81 -20.52 8.96
CA SER A 438 -9.90 -21.50 8.86
C SER A 438 -10.46 -21.61 7.44
N ILE A 439 -10.30 -20.58 6.61
CA ILE A 439 -10.67 -20.60 5.19
C ILE A 439 -9.91 -21.68 4.39
N LEU A 440 -8.76 -22.16 4.86
CA LEU A 440 -8.05 -23.28 4.21
C LEU A 440 -8.78 -24.61 4.36
N LEU A 441 -9.71 -24.72 5.33
CA LEU A 441 -10.56 -25.90 5.51
C LEU A 441 -11.69 -25.99 4.48
N LEU A 442 -11.87 -24.95 3.66
CA LEU A 442 -12.76 -24.97 2.51
C LEU A 442 -12.22 -25.89 1.39
N GLU A 443 -10.91 -26.12 1.38
CA GLU A 443 -10.27 -27.01 0.41
C GLU A 443 -10.33 -28.49 0.85
N PRO A 444 -10.41 -29.44 -0.10
CA PRO A 444 -10.44 -30.87 0.21
C PRO A 444 -9.24 -31.38 1.02
N SER A 445 -8.08 -30.74 0.87
CA SER A 445 -6.85 -31.09 1.59
C SER A 445 -6.22 -29.84 2.22
N PRO A 446 -6.39 -29.63 3.55
CA PRO A 446 -5.85 -28.46 4.25
C PRO A 446 -4.32 -28.33 4.16
N LEU A 447 -3.59 -29.45 4.15
CA LEU A 447 -2.14 -29.45 4.01
C LEU A 447 -1.70 -28.98 2.61
N HIS A 448 -2.42 -29.41 1.57
CA HIS A 448 -2.18 -28.91 0.22
C HIS A 448 -2.51 -27.43 0.12
N ALA A 449 -3.65 -27.00 0.67
CA ALA A 449 -4.06 -25.60 0.69
C ALA A 449 -3.04 -24.69 1.40
N ALA A 450 -2.47 -25.16 2.52
CA ALA A 450 -1.39 -24.45 3.22
C ALA A 450 -0.10 -24.35 2.39
N HIS A 451 0.22 -25.38 1.59
CA HIS A 451 1.35 -25.34 0.66
C HIS A 451 1.09 -24.34 -0.48
N VAL A 452 -0.12 -24.35 -1.06
CA VAL A 452 -0.52 -23.38 -2.10
C VAL A 452 -0.48 -21.96 -1.55
N PHE A 453 -0.98 -21.73 -0.34
CA PHE A 453 -0.83 -20.45 0.35
C PHE A 453 0.64 -20.02 0.43
N TYR A 454 1.54 -20.90 0.86
CA TYR A 454 2.97 -20.60 0.96
C TYR A 454 3.58 -20.24 -0.41
N ASP A 455 3.27 -21.01 -1.45
CA ASP A 455 3.76 -20.77 -2.81
C ASP A 455 3.25 -19.45 -3.40
N ARG A 456 1.95 -19.15 -3.24
CA ARG A 456 1.29 -17.96 -3.78
C ARG A 456 1.61 -16.69 -3.01
N THR A 457 1.89 -16.79 -1.71
CA THR A 457 2.16 -15.63 -0.87
C THR A 457 3.66 -15.47 -0.58
N ILE A 458 4.19 -16.21 0.39
CA ILE A 458 5.55 -16.01 0.92
C ILE A 458 6.61 -16.23 -0.17
N LYS A 459 6.54 -17.35 -0.89
CA LYS A 459 7.54 -17.68 -1.91
C LYS A 459 7.50 -16.73 -3.10
N PHE A 460 6.31 -16.27 -3.50
CA PHE A 460 6.15 -15.28 -4.56
C PHE A 460 6.69 -13.89 -4.19
N GLN A 461 6.52 -13.46 -2.94
CA GLN A 461 6.93 -12.10 -2.51
C GLN A 461 8.45 -11.95 -2.31
N ILE A 462 9.19 -13.03 -2.02
CA ILE A 462 10.64 -12.97 -1.73
C ILE A 462 11.49 -12.50 -2.93
N PRO A 463 11.37 -13.08 -4.14
CA PRO A 463 12.19 -12.71 -5.30
C PRO A 463 11.55 -11.59 -6.13
N ARG A 464 10.58 -10.84 -5.58
CA ARG A 464 9.80 -9.89 -6.36
C ARG A 464 10.60 -8.63 -6.68
N ASP A 465 10.72 -8.36 -7.98
CA ASP A 465 11.33 -7.14 -8.49
C ASP A 465 10.33 -5.96 -8.44
N SER A 466 10.83 -4.74 -8.21
CA SER A 466 10.02 -3.54 -8.28
C SER A 466 10.80 -2.28 -8.63
N PRO A 467 10.31 -1.46 -9.60
CA PRO A 467 10.89 -0.15 -9.92
C PRO A 467 10.76 0.86 -8.78
N PHE A 468 9.87 0.60 -7.83
CA PHE A 468 9.43 1.56 -6.82
C PHE A 468 10.33 1.58 -5.58
N SER A 469 11.53 0.99 -5.67
CA SER A 469 12.53 0.99 -4.62
C SER A 469 13.94 1.10 -5.20
N ILE A 470 14.83 1.85 -4.54
CA ILE A 470 16.23 2.00 -4.98
C ILE A 470 17.00 0.68 -4.93
N TRP A 471 16.54 -0.25 -4.11
CA TRP A 471 17.22 -1.52 -3.85
C TRP A 471 17.34 -2.39 -5.10
N ASP A 472 16.39 -2.26 -6.02
CA ASP A 472 16.27 -3.13 -7.19
C ASP A 472 16.56 -2.42 -8.52
N TRP A 473 17.12 -1.22 -8.48
CA TRP A 473 17.45 -0.47 -9.71
C TRP A 473 18.58 -1.07 -10.53
N LYS A 474 19.34 -2.02 -9.98
CA LYS A 474 20.35 -2.76 -10.73
C LYS A 474 19.74 -3.51 -11.92
N GLN A 475 18.44 -3.84 -11.87
CA GLN A 475 17.70 -4.43 -12.99
C GLN A 475 17.72 -3.58 -14.28
N TYR A 476 18.06 -2.29 -14.19
CA TYR A 476 18.17 -1.38 -15.34
C TYR A 476 19.59 -1.26 -15.91
N GLY A 477 20.53 -2.11 -15.50
CA GLY A 477 21.85 -2.22 -16.13
C GLY A 477 22.82 -1.07 -15.83
N ALA A 478 23.59 -0.66 -16.84
CA ALA A 478 24.76 0.21 -16.69
C ALA A 478 24.41 1.63 -16.22
N GLY A 479 24.91 2.00 -15.04
CA GLY A 479 24.71 3.31 -14.40
C GLY A 479 23.97 3.25 -13.06
N TYR A 480 23.38 2.11 -12.70
CA TYR A 480 22.70 1.91 -11.42
C TYR A 480 23.50 0.98 -10.50
N PRO A 481 23.77 1.38 -9.25
CA PRO A 481 24.52 0.56 -8.30
C PRO A 481 23.68 -0.62 -7.83
N ASP A 482 24.36 -1.73 -7.53
CA ASP A 482 23.76 -2.83 -6.76
C ASP A 482 23.82 -2.48 -5.27
N LEU A 483 22.66 -2.21 -4.68
CA LEU A 483 22.52 -1.85 -3.27
C LEU A 483 22.02 -3.02 -2.40
N HIS A 484 21.89 -4.23 -2.94
CA HIS A 484 21.33 -5.37 -2.20
C HIS A 484 22.15 -5.74 -0.96
N LEU A 485 23.48 -5.58 -0.98
CA LEU A 485 24.29 -5.81 0.22
C LEU A 485 23.91 -4.83 1.34
N VAL A 486 23.76 -3.55 1.01
CA VAL A 486 23.34 -2.51 1.98
C VAL A 486 21.92 -2.80 2.47
N GLN A 487 21.00 -3.13 1.57
CA GLN A 487 19.64 -3.51 1.91
C GLN A 487 19.60 -4.68 2.90
N ARG A 488 20.35 -5.77 2.62
CA ARG A 488 20.42 -6.94 3.50
C ARG A 488 20.96 -6.59 4.88
N VAL A 489 22.00 -5.75 4.96
CA VAL A 489 22.52 -5.28 6.25
C VAL A 489 21.44 -4.51 7.02
N LEU A 490 20.71 -3.61 6.35
CA LEU A 490 19.61 -2.88 6.99
C LEU A 490 18.44 -3.78 7.40
N GLN A 491 18.10 -4.80 6.60
CA GLN A 491 17.09 -5.81 6.95
C GLN A 491 17.51 -6.60 8.20
N VAL A 492 18.77 -7.01 8.29
CA VAL A 492 19.32 -7.68 9.49
C VAL A 492 19.26 -6.75 10.70
N LEU A 493 19.65 -5.48 10.54
CA LEU A 493 19.56 -4.48 11.61
C LEU A 493 18.11 -4.24 12.06
N LEU A 494 17.15 -4.24 11.13
CA LEU A 494 15.73 -4.14 11.45
C LEU A 494 15.25 -5.32 12.28
N VAL A 495 15.61 -6.55 11.91
CA VAL A 495 15.27 -7.77 12.66
C VAL A 495 15.90 -7.74 14.05
N ILE A 496 17.19 -7.39 14.15
CA ILE A 496 17.87 -7.21 15.44
C ILE A 496 17.14 -6.14 16.27
N GLY A 497 16.76 -5.03 15.66
CA GLY A 497 15.96 -3.97 16.29
C GLY A 497 14.62 -4.49 16.82
N ALA A 498 13.88 -5.25 16.02
CA ALA A 498 12.59 -5.84 16.40
C ALA A 498 12.72 -6.80 17.60
N VAL A 499 13.80 -7.58 17.66
CA VAL A 499 14.11 -8.41 18.83
C VAL A 499 14.54 -7.55 20.02
N ALA A 500 15.41 -6.57 19.81
CA ALA A 500 15.93 -5.72 20.88
C ALA A 500 14.82 -4.93 21.58
N VAL A 501 13.84 -4.43 20.84
CA VAL A 501 12.73 -3.65 21.42
C VAL A 501 11.77 -4.49 22.25
N TYR A 502 11.81 -5.83 22.14
CA TYR A 502 11.18 -6.69 23.14
C TYR A 502 11.75 -6.40 24.52
N PHE A 503 13.08 -6.30 24.66
CA PHE A 503 13.78 -6.17 25.94
C PHE A 503 14.02 -4.72 26.37
N VAL A 504 14.19 -3.80 25.42
CA VAL A 504 14.60 -2.41 25.70
C VAL A 504 13.63 -1.41 25.05
N PRO A 505 12.99 -0.52 25.82
CA PRO A 505 13.03 -0.40 27.28
C PRO A 505 12.37 -1.60 27.98
N ARG A 506 12.88 -1.96 29.17
CA ARG A 506 12.32 -3.09 29.95
C ARG A 506 10.86 -2.85 30.30
N ARG A 507 10.56 -1.65 30.81
CA ARG A 507 9.21 -1.14 31.05
C ARG A 507 8.88 -0.08 30.02
N LYS A 508 7.74 -0.22 29.36
CA LYS A 508 7.30 0.61 28.25
C LYS A 508 6.06 1.38 28.62
N THR A 509 6.08 2.69 28.37
CA THR A 509 4.87 3.51 28.40
C THR A 509 4.09 3.34 27.09
N ALA A 510 2.81 3.73 27.07
CA ALA A 510 2.02 3.70 25.84
C ALA A 510 2.66 4.55 24.73
N ARG A 511 3.24 5.71 25.08
CA ARG A 511 4.00 6.56 24.14
C ARG A 511 5.20 5.83 23.54
N GLN A 512 5.98 5.13 24.37
CA GLN A 512 7.13 4.35 23.90
C GLN A 512 6.70 3.18 23.03
N LEU A 513 5.60 2.50 23.36
CA LEU A 513 5.03 1.46 22.50
C LEU A 513 4.63 2.01 21.13
N ALA A 514 3.96 3.17 21.09
CA ALA A 514 3.61 3.83 19.83
C ALA A 514 4.85 4.22 19.02
N ALA A 515 5.82 4.89 19.64
CA ALA A 515 7.07 5.28 18.99
C ALA A 515 7.84 4.08 18.41
N LEU A 516 7.96 2.99 19.17
CA LEU A 516 8.63 1.77 18.71
C LEU A 516 7.82 1.04 17.62
N THR A 517 6.49 1.05 17.69
CA THR A 517 5.61 0.50 16.64
C THR A 517 5.82 1.27 15.34
N ALA A 518 5.79 2.60 15.38
CA ALA A 518 6.10 3.45 14.23
C ALA A 518 7.51 3.20 13.68
N ALA A 519 8.52 3.14 14.56
CA ALA A 519 9.91 2.93 14.16
C ALA A 519 10.11 1.60 13.41
N LEU A 520 9.49 0.52 13.88
CA LEU A 520 9.57 -0.78 13.21
C LEU A 520 8.88 -0.79 11.84
N LEU A 521 7.70 -0.17 11.73
CA LEU A 521 6.97 -0.09 10.46
C LEU A 521 7.70 0.80 9.44
N ILE A 522 8.20 1.96 9.87
CA ILE A 522 9.04 2.84 9.03
C ILE A 522 10.34 2.11 8.63
N GLY A 523 10.96 1.40 9.57
CA GLY A 523 12.16 0.60 9.32
C GLY A 523 11.94 -0.49 8.28
N PHE A 524 10.76 -1.14 8.30
CA PHE A 524 10.35 -2.10 7.28
C PHE A 524 10.19 -1.44 5.91
N GLU A 525 9.48 -0.33 5.82
CA GLU A 525 9.29 0.40 4.56
C GLU A 525 10.61 0.93 3.98
N LEU A 526 11.57 1.33 4.82
CA LEU A 526 12.90 1.74 4.39
C LEU A 526 13.66 0.64 3.63
N VAL A 527 13.46 -0.62 4.00
CA VAL A 527 14.18 -1.77 3.39
C VAL A 527 13.33 -2.57 2.42
N LEU A 528 12.11 -2.10 2.12
CA LEU A 528 11.15 -2.79 1.27
C LEU A 528 11.50 -2.63 -0.22
N THR A 529 11.47 -3.74 -0.97
CA THR A 529 11.63 -3.76 -2.44
C THR A 529 10.29 -3.56 -3.16
N HIS A 530 9.43 -2.67 -2.66
CA HIS A 530 8.14 -2.42 -3.29
C HIS A 530 7.56 -1.04 -2.93
N TRP A 531 6.35 -0.77 -3.44
CA TRP A 531 5.62 0.48 -3.34
C TRP A 531 5.43 0.92 -1.88
N PHE A 532 5.29 2.23 -1.62
CA PHE A 532 5.31 2.77 -0.24
C PHE A 532 4.21 3.80 0.05
N TYR A 533 3.66 4.51 -0.94
CA TYR A 533 2.65 5.56 -0.68
C TYR A 533 1.39 5.03 0.00
N LEU A 534 0.94 3.84 -0.39
CA LEU A 534 -0.22 3.18 0.23
C LEU A 534 0.10 2.62 1.63
N TYR A 535 1.38 2.48 1.98
CA TYR A 535 1.81 1.92 3.25
C TYR A 535 2.09 3.00 4.30
N LEU A 536 2.27 4.26 3.91
CA LEU A 536 2.46 5.37 4.85
C LEU A 536 1.39 5.43 5.97
N PRO A 537 0.10 5.12 5.72
CA PRO A 537 -0.90 5.02 6.79
C PRO A 537 -0.64 3.94 7.84
N TRP A 538 0.22 2.95 7.60
CA TRP A 538 0.54 1.89 8.56
C TRP A 538 1.23 2.44 9.81
N PHE A 539 2.20 3.36 9.64
CA PHE A 539 2.90 3.97 10.77
C PHE A 539 2.30 5.30 11.22
N PHE A 540 1.54 5.99 10.36
CA PHE A 540 1.02 7.33 10.62
C PHE A 540 0.26 7.48 11.95
N PRO A 541 -0.67 6.59 12.35
CA PRO A 541 -1.38 6.69 13.63
C PRO A 541 -0.45 6.85 14.83
N PHE A 542 0.64 6.08 14.82
CA PHE A 542 1.61 6.02 15.89
C PHE A 542 2.55 7.22 15.87
N VAL A 543 2.97 7.67 14.67
CA VAL A 543 3.70 8.94 14.51
C VAL A 543 2.85 10.11 15.00
N ALA A 544 1.59 10.20 14.57
CA ALA A 544 0.67 11.25 14.97
C ALA A 544 0.46 11.27 16.49
N LEU A 545 0.25 10.12 17.12
CA LEU A 545 0.12 10.01 18.58
C LEU A 545 1.37 10.52 19.31
N VAL A 546 2.57 10.19 18.83
CA VAL A 546 3.83 10.62 19.45
C VAL A 546 4.08 12.11 19.22
N VAL A 547 3.89 12.61 18.00
CA VAL A 547 4.20 14.00 17.61
C VAL A 547 3.21 15.00 18.22
N LEU A 548 1.94 14.62 18.36
CA LEU A 548 0.87 15.51 18.83
C LEU A 548 0.69 15.48 20.37
N THR A 549 1.45 14.64 21.07
CA THR A 549 1.50 14.63 22.53
C THR A 549 2.83 15.22 23.03
N ALA A 550 2.77 16.02 24.09
CA ALA A 550 3.90 16.70 24.71
C ALA A 550 4.88 15.73 25.41
N GLU A 551 6.18 15.97 25.19
CA GLU A 551 7.27 15.33 25.92
C GLU A 551 7.37 15.94 27.33
N HIS A 552 7.00 15.19 28.38
CA HIS A 552 7.29 15.61 29.76
C HIS A 552 8.54 14.91 30.26
N ALA A 553 9.52 15.66 30.76
CA ALA A 553 10.56 15.09 31.62
C ALA A 553 9.87 14.48 32.86
N PRO A 554 10.33 13.34 33.39
CA PRO A 554 9.85 12.86 34.67
C PRO A 554 10.07 13.98 35.69
N VAL A 555 8.99 14.45 36.32
CA VAL A 555 9.10 15.24 37.55
C VAL A 555 9.82 14.31 38.51
N ALA A 556 11.03 14.67 38.92
CA ALA A 556 11.67 13.99 40.04
C ALA A 556 10.65 14.02 41.18
N GLU A 557 10.28 12.85 41.71
CA GLU A 557 9.46 12.77 42.92
C GLU A 557 10.02 13.79 43.91
N GLU A 558 9.24 14.83 44.23
CA GLU A 558 9.54 15.67 45.37
C GLU A 558 9.57 14.71 46.56
N VAL A 559 10.77 14.44 47.05
CA VAL A 559 10.99 13.74 48.31
C VAL A 559 10.07 14.43 49.32
N PRO A 560 9.17 13.70 50.00
CA PRO A 560 8.31 14.31 51.00
C PRO A 560 9.23 14.95 52.04
N VAL A 561 9.27 16.29 52.07
CA VAL A 561 9.92 17.01 53.15
C VAL A 561 9.19 16.58 54.42
N PRO A 562 9.87 15.96 55.40
CA PRO A 562 9.23 15.65 56.67
C PRO A 562 8.67 16.96 57.23
N ARG A 563 7.36 17.00 57.48
CA ARG A 563 6.76 18.11 58.24
C ARG A 563 7.33 18.04 59.65
N GLU A 564 8.38 18.82 59.91
CA GLU A 564 8.77 19.17 61.26
C GLU A 564 7.66 20.05 61.86
N HIS A 565 7.30 19.70 63.11
CA HIS A 565 6.32 20.35 63.99
C HIS A 565 4.84 19.96 63.83
N ASP A 566 4.52 18.85 64.46
CA ASP A 566 3.25 18.70 65.18
C ASP A 566 3.49 19.14 66.65
N PRO A 567 2.94 20.27 67.13
CA PRO A 567 3.06 20.64 68.53
C PRO A 567 2.21 19.69 69.38
N ARG A 568 2.91 18.91 70.22
CA ARG A 568 2.34 18.03 71.25
C ARG A 568 1.17 18.70 71.98
N ALA A 569 0.02 18.04 71.94
CA ALA A 569 -1.11 18.35 72.79
C ALA A 569 -0.67 18.32 74.27
N LEU A 570 -0.84 19.46 74.95
CA LEU A 570 -0.73 19.55 76.41
C LEU A 570 -1.94 18.81 77.01
N VAL A 571 -1.66 17.69 77.67
CA VAL A 571 -2.58 17.05 78.60
C VAL A 571 -2.64 17.92 79.85
N ALA A 572 -3.81 18.51 80.12
CA ALA A 572 -4.06 19.14 81.42
C ALA A 572 -4.33 18.03 82.45
N ALA A 573 -3.46 17.94 83.46
CA ALA A 573 -3.73 17.30 84.73
C ALA A 573 -3.75 18.40 85.78
N GLY A 574 -4.86 18.55 86.51
CA GLY A 574 -5.05 19.54 87.57
C GLY A 574 -6.37 20.28 87.45
#